data_AF-A0A412Y4F7-F1
#
_entry.id   AF-A0A412Y4F7-F1
#
_cell.length_a   1.000
_cell.length_b   1.000
_cell.length_c   1.000
_cell.angle_alpha   90.00
_cell.angle_beta   90.00
_cell.angle_gamma   90.00
#
_symmetry.space_group_name_H-M   'P 1'
#
loop_
_entity.id
_entity.type
_entity.pdbx_description
1 polymer ?
#
loop_
_entity_poly.entity_id
_entity_poly.type
_entity_poly.pdbx_seq_one_letter_code
_entity_poly.pdbx_strand_id
1 'polypeptide(L)'
;MEEILKAIFNSVGKYLFGVFGAVCAFLEPTVPFILICTLAVFMDCWTAWSLSRRVKKKFPGANDGKFKSNYAGRVFVTLIKVYALTVLAFLIQTYILEGLPVKLANIVAGAVCFWQVWSMLENESSCNDSKWAKIAQRIMVDKTERHFDIDLHELKKGGDNGKC
;
A
#
# COMPACT_ATOMS: atom_id res chain seq x y z
N MET A 1 -41.82 14.94 -25.95
CA MET A 1 -40.90 15.15 -24.81
C MET A 1 -39.92 13.99 -24.64
N GLU A 2 -40.35 12.73 -24.72
CA GLU A 2 -39.47 11.56 -24.54
C GLU A 2 -38.28 11.49 -25.52
N GLU A 3 -38.50 11.76 -26.81
CA GLU A 3 -37.43 11.74 -27.81
C GLU A 3 -36.38 12.84 -27.61
N ILE A 4 -36.81 14.02 -27.14
CA ILE A 4 -35.90 15.11 -26.77
C ILE A 4 -35.09 14.71 -25.53
N LEU A 5 -35.72 14.07 -24.53
CA LEU A 5 -35.04 13.59 -23.33
C LEU A 5 -33.97 12.54 -23.66
N LYS A 6 -34.28 11.59 -24.56
CA LYS A 6 -33.31 10.58 -25.04
C LYS A 6 -32.15 11.21 -25.80
N ALA A 7 -32.42 12.21 -26.66
CA ALA A 7 -31.40 12.92 -27.42
C ALA A 7 -30.44 13.71 -26.50
N ILE A 8 -30.98 14.36 -25.47
CA ILE A 8 -30.19 15.05 -24.44
C ILE A 8 -29.36 14.04 -23.64
N PHE A 9 -29.97 12.96 -23.15
CA PHE A 9 -29.26 11.92 -22.40
C PHE A 9 -28.11 11.30 -23.21
N ASN A 10 -28.34 11.00 -24.49
CA ASN A 10 -27.31 10.44 -25.38
C ASN A 10 -26.17 11.44 -25.64
N SER A 11 -26.50 12.72 -25.84
CA SER A 11 -25.50 13.77 -26.03
C SER A 11 -24.65 13.97 -24.77
N VAL A 12 -25.29 14.06 -23.59
CA VAL A 12 -24.61 14.16 -22.30
C VAL A 12 -23.72 12.95 -22.05
N GLY A 13 -24.23 11.74 -22.30
CA GLY A 13 -23.44 10.51 -22.21
C GLY A 13 -22.18 10.55 -23.08
N LYS A 14 -22.31 10.94 -24.35
CA LYS A 14 -21.17 11.06 -25.28
C LYS A 14 -20.10 12.03 -24.76
N TYR A 15 -20.50 13.20 -24.27
CA TYR A 15 -19.54 14.17 -23.71
C TYR A 15 -18.89 13.65 -22.43
N LEU A 16 -19.64 13.00 -21.54
CA LEU A 16 -19.10 12.41 -20.31
C LEU A 16 -18.06 11.34 -20.61
N PHE A 17 -18.36 10.41 -21.53
CA PHE A 17 -17.41 9.38 -21.96
C PHE A 17 -16.20 9.97 -22.70
N GLY A 18 -16.41 11.03 -23.49
CA GLY A 18 -15.32 11.75 -24.16
C GLY A 18 -14.36 12.40 -23.16
N VAL A 19 -14.89 13.13 -22.18
CA VAL A 19 -14.09 13.75 -21.11
C VAL A 19 -13.37 12.68 -20.27
N PHE A 20 -14.08 11.61 -19.91
CA PHE A 20 -13.48 10.50 -19.17
C PHE A 20 -12.33 9.85 -19.96
N GLY A 21 -12.52 9.58 -21.24
CA GLY A 21 -11.50 9.04 -22.12
C GLY A 21 -10.28 9.95 -22.23
N ALA A 22 -10.49 11.27 -22.33
CA ALA A 22 -9.42 12.25 -22.35
C ALA A 22 -8.61 12.25 -21.04
N VAL A 23 -9.28 12.17 -19.89
CA VAL A 23 -8.61 12.05 -18.58
C VAL A 23 -7.83 10.74 -18.47
N CYS A 24 -8.39 9.63 -18.93
CA CYS A 24 -7.69 8.34 -18.93
C CYS A 24 -6.45 8.35 -19.84
N ALA A 25 -6.55 8.89 -21.05
CA ALA A 25 -5.41 9.02 -21.96
C ALA A 25 -4.31 9.93 -21.37
N PHE A 26 -4.70 11.02 -20.72
CA PHE A 26 -3.76 11.90 -20.05
C PHE A 26 -3.01 11.23 -18.89
N LEU A 27 -3.70 10.37 -18.13
CA LEU A 27 -3.12 9.64 -17.00
C LEU A 27 -2.47 8.30 -17.38
N GLU A 28 -2.53 7.90 -18.67
CA GLU A 28 -1.94 6.66 -19.19
C GLU A 28 -0.48 6.43 -18.73
N PRO A 29 0.41 7.44 -18.70
CA PRO A 29 1.80 7.24 -18.26
C PRO A 29 1.93 6.77 -16.80
N THR A 30 0.90 6.97 -15.98
CA THR A 30 0.90 6.57 -14.55
C THR A 30 0.45 5.12 -14.33
N VAL A 31 -0.19 4.50 -15.33
CA VAL A 31 -0.81 3.17 -15.22
C VAL A 31 0.17 2.09 -14.77
N PRO A 32 1.41 1.99 -15.31
CA PRO A 32 2.35 0.95 -14.87
C PRO A 32 2.70 1.06 -13.38
N PHE A 33 2.90 2.28 -12.88
CA PHE A 33 3.22 2.54 -11.47
C PHE A 33 2.04 2.19 -10.56
N ILE A 34 0.84 2.59 -10.96
CA ILE A 34 -0.41 2.25 -10.26
C ILE A 34 -0.52 0.73 -10.13
N LEU A 35 -0.43 -0.01 -11.24
CA LEU A 35 -0.56 -1.47 -11.23
C LEU A 35 0.46 -2.15 -10.32
N ILE A 36 1.73 -1.75 -10.40
CA ILE A 36 2.79 -2.33 -9.56
C ILE A 36 2.52 -2.05 -8.08
N CYS A 37 2.16 -0.82 -7.73
CA CYS A 37 1.86 -0.49 -6.34
C CYS A 37 0.59 -1.19 -5.83
N THR A 38 -0.41 -1.37 -6.67
CA THR A 38 -1.63 -2.14 -6.35
C THR A 38 -1.31 -3.58 -6.01
N LEU A 39 -0.49 -4.24 -6.83
CA LEU A 39 -0.03 -5.59 -6.55
C LEU A 39 0.74 -5.66 -5.23
N ALA A 40 1.64 -4.70 -4.98
CA ALA A 40 2.39 -4.64 -3.73
C ALA A 40 1.48 -4.50 -2.50
N VAL A 41 0.45 -3.63 -2.56
CA VAL A 41 -0.53 -3.46 -1.47
C VAL A 41 -1.36 -4.74 -1.26
N PHE A 42 -1.77 -5.43 -2.32
CA PHE A 42 -2.49 -6.68 -2.18
C PHE A 42 -1.63 -7.79 -1.59
N MET A 43 -0.36 -7.88 -1.98
CA MET A 43 0.59 -8.83 -1.41
C MET A 43 0.82 -8.54 0.08
N ASP A 44 0.94 -7.28 0.47
CA ASP A 44 1.06 -6.89 1.87
C ASP A 44 -0.18 -7.33 2.67
N CYS A 45 -1.36 -7.02 2.17
CA CYS A 45 -2.63 -7.46 2.77
C CYS A 45 -2.71 -9.00 2.90
N TRP A 46 -2.22 -9.73 1.90
CA TRP A 46 -2.18 -11.19 1.95
C TRP A 46 -1.22 -11.71 3.02
N THR A 47 -0.02 -11.13 3.15
CA THR A 47 0.93 -11.50 4.22
C THR A 47 0.38 -11.20 5.62
N ALA A 48 -0.30 -10.06 5.80
CA ALA A 48 -0.97 -9.72 7.06
C ALA A 48 -2.09 -10.71 7.41
N TRP A 49 -2.86 -11.14 6.42
CA TRP A 49 -3.89 -12.17 6.62
C TRP A 49 -3.28 -13.55 6.95
N SER A 50 -2.20 -13.93 6.26
CA SER A 50 -1.43 -15.14 6.54
C SER A 50 -0.92 -15.13 7.99
N LEU A 51 -0.36 -14.01 8.44
CA LEU A 51 0.04 -13.81 9.84
C LEU A 51 -1.13 -13.98 10.80
N SER A 52 -2.28 -13.35 10.54
CA SER A 52 -3.48 -13.49 11.39
C SER A 52 -3.90 -14.96 11.58
N ARG A 53 -3.78 -15.79 10.52
CA ARG A 53 -4.02 -17.25 10.61
C ARG A 53 -2.96 -17.97 11.45
N ARG A 54 -1.68 -17.61 11.32
CA ARG A 54 -0.59 -18.19 12.14
C ARG A 54 -0.75 -17.83 13.61
N VAL A 55 -1.06 -16.56 13.91
CA VAL A 55 -1.33 -16.07 15.27
C VAL A 55 -2.46 -16.86 15.91
N LYS A 56 -3.59 -17.04 15.21
CA LYS A 56 -4.70 -17.85 15.70
C LYS A 56 -4.28 -19.28 16.09
N LYS A 57 -3.39 -19.89 15.30
CA LYS A 57 -2.91 -21.25 15.54
C LYS A 57 -1.95 -21.32 16.74
N LYS A 58 -1.06 -20.34 16.90
CA LYS A 58 -0.05 -20.30 17.99
C LYS A 58 -0.67 -19.80 19.31
N PHE A 59 -1.63 -18.89 19.24
CA PHE A 59 -2.27 -18.22 20.38
C PHE A 59 -3.80 -18.18 20.20
N PRO A 60 -4.52 -19.25 20.58
CA PRO A 60 -5.98 -19.30 20.50
C PRO A 60 -6.59 -18.24 21.44
N GLY A 61 -7.34 -17.29 20.87
CA GLY A 61 -7.99 -16.19 21.61
C GLY A 61 -7.40 -14.79 21.35
N ALA A 62 -6.17 -14.70 20.82
CA ALA A 62 -5.56 -13.41 20.48
C ALA A 62 -6.03 -12.84 19.12
N ASN A 63 -6.42 -13.71 18.18
CA ASN A 63 -6.89 -13.30 16.86
C ASN A 63 -7.84 -14.34 16.24
N ASP A 64 -8.84 -13.88 15.49
CA ASP A 64 -9.87 -14.73 14.89
C ASP A 64 -9.42 -15.41 13.59
N GLY A 65 -8.30 -14.98 13.00
CA GLY A 65 -7.76 -15.51 11.74
C GLY A 65 -8.63 -15.22 10.50
N LYS A 66 -9.66 -14.38 10.65
CA LYS A 66 -10.66 -14.08 9.62
C LYS A 66 -10.33 -12.76 8.92
N PHE A 67 -10.60 -12.71 7.61
CA PHE A 67 -10.56 -11.47 6.86
C PHE A 67 -11.79 -10.62 7.22
N LYS A 68 -11.58 -9.51 7.95
CA LYS A 68 -12.66 -8.58 8.33
C LYS A 68 -12.80 -7.47 7.29
N SER A 69 -14.02 -6.98 7.09
CA SER A 69 -14.33 -5.84 6.20
C SER A 69 -13.49 -4.61 6.52
N ASN A 70 -13.20 -4.34 7.79
CA ASN A 70 -12.32 -3.24 8.20
C ASN A 70 -10.90 -3.34 7.62
N TYR A 71 -10.37 -4.55 7.39
CA TYR A 71 -9.07 -4.72 6.71
C TYR A 71 -9.18 -4.38 5.23
N ALA A 72 -10.23 -4.83 4.55
CA ALA A 72 -10.49 -4.46 3.16
C ALA A 72 -10.63 -2.94 2.99
N GLY A 73 -11.38 -2.28 3.89
CA GLY A 73 -11.52 -0.82 3.90
C GLY A 73 -10.16 -0.10 4.02
N ARG A 74 -9.25 -0.60 4.88
CA ARG A 74 -7.89 -0.06 4.96
C ARG A 74 -7.11 -0.23 3.66
N VAL A 75 -7.23 -1.37 2.99
CA VAL A 75 -6.60 -1.60 1.68
C VAL A 75 -7.08 -0.58 0.65
N PHE A 76 -8.38 -0.35 0.55
CA PHE A 76 -8.93 0.65 -0.38
C PHE A 76 -8.43 2.07 -0.08
N VAL A 77 -8.39 2.46 1.21
CA VAL A 77 -7.85 3.77 1.60
C VAL A 77 -6.37 3.89 1.24
N THR A 78 -5.58 2.83 1.44
CA THR A 78 -4.17 2.80 1.04
C THR A 78 -4.02 2.94 -0.47
N LEU A 79 -4.82 2.22 -1.27
CA LEU A 79 -4.81 2.33 -2.73
C LEU A 79 -5.15 3.74 -3.19
N ILE A 80 -6.20 4.36 -2.64
CA ILE A 80 -6.57 5.74 -2.98
C ILE A 80 -5.41 6.70 -2.71
N LYS A 81 -4.76 6.59 -1.54
CA LYS A 81 -3.61 7.43 -1.18
C LYS A 81 -2.43 7.23 -2.13
N VAL A 82 -2.11 5.97 -2.46
CA VAL A 82 -1.02 5.61 -3.38
C VAL A 82 -1.29 6.13 -4.79
N TYR A 83 -2.52 6.03 -5.27
CA TYR A 83 -2.89 6.52 -6.60
C TYR A 83 -2.82 8.04 -6.65
N ALA A 84 -3.38 8.72 -5.64
CA ALA A 84 -3.32 10.17 -5.54
C ALA A 84 -1.86 10.67 -5.50
N LEU A 85 -0.99 10.00 -4.72
CA LEU A 85 0.43 10.33 -4.64
C LEU A 85 1.16 10.10 -5.96
N THR A 86 0.90 8.98 -6.64
CA THR A 86 1.51 8.66 -7.94
C THR A 86 1.11 9.66 -9.02
N VAL A 87 -0.18 10.01 -9.09
CA VAL A 87 -0.69 11.01 -10.04
C VAL A 87 -0.11 12.39 -9.72
N LEU A 88 -0.07 12.78 -8.44
CA LEU A 88 0.53 14.05 -8.04
C LEU A 88 2.01 14.13 -8.40
N ALA A 89 2.77 13.06 -8.17
CA ALA A 89 4.19 12.98 -8.54
C ALA A 89 4.39 13.13 -10.04
N PHE A 90 3.53 12.49 -10.84
CA PHE A 90 3.53 12.67 -12.29
C PHE A 90 3.22 14.11 -12.71
N LEU A 91 2.22 14.75 -12.12
CA LEU A 91 1.87 16.14 -12.42
C LEU A 91 3.00 17.11 -12.06
N ILE A 92 3.64 16.92 -10.90
CA ILE A 92 4.81 17.71 -10.47
C ILE A 92 5.95 17.52 -11.48
N GLN A 93 6.24 16.28 -11.87
CA GLN A 93 7.28 15.98 -12.85
C GLN A 93 7.00 16.66 -14.20
N THR A 94 5.74 16.60 -14.67
CA THR A 94 5.34 17.08 -15.99
C THR A 94 5.26 18.61 -16.07
N TYR A 95 4.75 19.28 -15.03
CA TYR A 95 4.44 20.72 -15.09
C TYR A 95 5.30 21.62 -14.22
N ILE A 96 5.93 21.09 -13.17
CA ILE A 96 6.74 21.89 -12.24
C ILE A 96 8.23 21.67 -12.49
N LEU A 97 8.64 20.41 -12.65
CA LEU A 97 10.03 20.02 -12.89
C LEU A 97 10.33 19.83 -14.38
N GLU A 98 9.60 20.56 -15.24
CA GLU A 98 9.72 20.46 -16.69
C GLU A 98 11.18 20.69 -17.12
N GLY A 99 11.70 19.80 -17.97
CA GLY A 99 13.08 19.84 -18.48
C GLY A 99 14.15 19.25 -17.56
N LEU A 100 13.83 18.90 -16.30
CA LEU A 100 14.75 18.17 -15.43
C LEU A 100 14.67 16.66 -15.70
N PRO A 101 15.80 15.92 -15.75
CA PRO A 101 15.82 14.48 -15.98
C PRO A 101 15.43 13.68 -14.72
N VAL A 102 14.36 14.08 -14.03
CA VAL A 102 13.90 13.48 -12.76
C VAL A 102 12.72 12.55 -13.04
N LYS A 103 12.88 11.27 -12.71
CA LYS A 103 11.82 10.25 -12.81
C LYS A 103 11.04 10.16 -11.48
N LEU A 104 10.39 11.25 -11.10
CA LEU A 104 9.74 11.39 -9.79
C LEU A 104 8.66 10.32 -9.56
N ALA A 105 7.83 10.03 -10.56
CA ALA A 105 6.82 8.98 -10.45
C ALA A 105 7.44 7.59 -10.19
N ASN A 106 8.58 7.27 -10.82
CA ASN A 106 9.31 6.02 -10.58
C ASN A 106 9.87 5.97 -9.15
N ILE A 107 10.43 7.07 -8.66
CA ILE A 107 11.00 7.17 -7.31
C ILE A 107 9.89 6.96 -6.28
N VAL A 108 8.74 7.62 -6.47
CA VAL A 108 7.56 7.47 -5.60
C VAL A 108 7.02 6.04 -5.62
N ALA A 109 6.86 5.44 -6.80
CA ALA A 109 6.44 4.05 -6.91
C ALA A 109 7.43 3.09 -6.23
N GLY A 110 8.74 3.32 -6.42
CA GLY A 110 9.80 2.56 -5.76
C GLY A 110 9.74 2.68 -4.24
N ALA A 111 9.50 3.89 -3.71
CA ALA A 111 9.35 4.12 -2.28
C ALA A 111 8.11 3.43 -1.71
N VAL A 112 6.96 3.50 -2.40
CA VAL A 112 5.74 2.78 -2.01
C VAL A 112 5.97 1.27 -2.02
N CYS A 113 6.58 0.72 -3.07
CA CYS A 113 6.89 -0.71 -3.15
C CYS A 113 7.83 -1.14 -2.02
N PHE A 114 8.87 -0.35 -1.74
CA PHE A 114 9.78 -0.62 -0.63
C PHE A 114 9.05 -0.63 0.71
N TRP A 115 8.15 0.33 0.93
CA TRP A 115 7.30 0.37 2.12
C TRP A 115 6.44 -0.89 2.27
N GLN A 116 5.81 -1.35 1.18
CA GLN A 116 5.01 -2.57 1.22
C GLN A 116 5.87 -3.82 1.46
N VAL A 117 7.04 -3.93 0.84
CA VAL A 117 7.97 -5.04 1.08
C VAL A 117 8.43 -5.05 2.54
N TRP A 118 8.67 -3.88 3.13
CA TRP A 118 9.02 -3.78 4.55
C TRP A 118 7.90 -4.30 5.45
N SER A 119 6.66 -3.92 5.18
CA SER A 119 5.48 -4.43 5.89
C SER A 119 5.32 -5.95 5.74
N MET A 120 5.57 -6.50 4.54
CA MET A 120 5.58 -7.96 4.31
C MET A 120 6.65 -8.66 5.15
N LEU A 121 7.87 -8.11 5.23
CA LEU A 121 8.95 -8.67 6.04
C LEU A 121 8.61 -8.65 7.53
N GLU A 122 7.96 -7.60 8.01
CA GLU A 122 7.45 -7.53 9.39
C GLU A 122 6.41 -8.63 9.64
N ASN A 123 5.47 -8.81 8.71
CA ASN A 123 4.43 -9.84 8.80
C ASN A 123 5.00 -11.27 8.73
N GLU A 124 6.02 -11.51 7.91
CA GLU A 124 6.63 -12.83 7.71
C GLU A 124 7.65 -13.21 8.78
N SER A 125 8.32 -12.21 9.38
CA SER A 125 9.18 -12.45 10.54
C SER A 125 8.38 -12.62 11.83
N SER A 126 7.18 -12.05 11.91
CA SER A 126 6.26 -12.24 13.03
C SER A 126 5.78 -13.69 13.14
N CYS A 127 5.79 -14.24 14.35
CA CYS A 127 5.44 -15.64 14.62
C CYS A 127 6.28 -16.66 13.85
N ASN A 128 7.54 -16.34 13.56
CA ASN A 128 8.47 -17.19 12.83
C ASN A 128 9.78 -17.38 13.60
N ASP A 129 10.08 -18.63 13.96
CA ASP A 129 11.23 -18.98 14.81
C ASP A 129 12.55 -19.16 14.02
N SER A 130 12.52 -18.93 12.70
CA SER A 130 13.68 -19.08 11.83
C SER A 130 14.78 -18.03 12.09
N LYS A 131 16.03 -18.40 11.80
CA LYS A 131 17.20 -17.53 12.03
C LYS A 131 17.12 -16.22 11.24
N TRP A 132 16.58 -16.26 10.02
CA TRP A 132 16.43 -15.06 9.18
C TRP A 132 15.37 -14.10 9.74
N ALA A 133 14.26 -14.62 10.30
CA ALA A 133 13.20 -13.80 10.88
C ALA A 133 13.72 -12.99 12.08
N LYS A 134 14.50 -13.63 12.95
CA LYS A 134 15.15 -12.95 14.09
C LYS A 134 16.16 -11.88 13.65
N ILE A 135 16.88 -12.12 12.55
CA ILE A 135 17.80 -11.12 11.98
C ILE A 135 17.02 -9.95 11.38
N ALA A 136 15.97 -10.22 10.61
CA ALA A 136 15.10 -9.19 10.05
C ALA A 136 14.49 -8.31 11.15
N GLN A 137 13.93 -8.91 12.21
CA GLN A 137 13.43 -8.18 13.38
C GLN A 137 14.48 -7.28 14.02
N ARG A 138 15.71 -7.78 14.21
CA ARG A 138 16.80 -6.96 14.77
C ARG A 138 17.15 -5.77 13.88
N ILE A 139 17.26 -5.96 12.57
CA ILE A 139 17.54 -4.88 11.62
C ILE A 139 16.41 -3.83 11.62
N MET A 140 15.16 -4.27 11.67
CA MET A 140 14.00 -3.37 11.68
C MET A 140 13.91 -2.55 12.99
N VAL A 141 14.18 -3.19 14.14
CA VAL A 141 14.18 -2.55 15.46
C VAL A 141 15.33 -1.56 15.60
N ASP A 142 16.55 -1.94 15.23
CA ASP A 142 17.76 -1.08 15.32
C ASP A 142 17.60 0.21 14.50
N LYS A 143 16.94 0.13 13.33
CA LYS A 143 16.65 1.30 12.50
C LYS A 143 15.64 2.26 13.15
N THR A 144 14.73 1.73 13.98
CA THR A 144 13.72 2.52 14.68
C THR A 144 14.31 3.19 15.91
N GLU A 145 15.14 2.48 16.67
CA GLU A 145 15.87 2.97 17.85
C GLU A 145 16.74 4.18 17.51
N ARG A 146 17.49 4.11 16.40
CA ARG A 146 18.35 5.22 15.92
C ARG A 146 17.58 6.46 15.44
N HIS A 147 16.31 6.33 15.08
CA HIS A 147 15.48 7.46 14.64
C HIS A 147 14.61 8.05 15.75
N PHE A 148 14.39 7.32 16.85
CA PHE A 148 13.48 7.75 17.91
C PHE A 148 14.13 8.02 19.27
N ASP A 149 15.43 7.77 19.48
CA ASP A 149 16.15 8.02 20.76
C ASP A 149 15.40 7.47 21.99
N ILE A 150 14.67 6.37 21.78
CA ILE A 150 14.01 5.60 22.82
C ILE A 150 14.85 4.34 22.98
N ASP A 151 15.32 4.08 24.19
CA ASP A 151 16.08 2.88 24.53
C ASP A 151 15.13 1.66 24.51
N LEU A 152 15.11 0.91 23.39
CA LEU A 152 14.23 -0.24 23.19
C LEU A 152 14.71 -1.50 23.95
N HIS A 153 15.69 -1.37 24.84
CA HIS A 153 16.25 -2.50 25.60
C HIS A 153 15.22 -3.18 26.54
N GLU A 154 14.07 -2.55 26.79
CA GLU A 154 12.92 -3.13 27.51
C GLU A 154 12.17 -4.19 26.68
N LEU A 155 12.05 -4.00 25.36
CA LEU A 155 11.44 -4.98 24.44
C LEU A 155 12.31 -6.23 24.24
N LYS A 156 13.60 -6.14 24.58
CA LYS A 156 14.56 -7.24 24.54
C LYS A 156 14.46 -8.19 25.75
N LYS A 157 13.85 -7.74 26.86
CA LYS A 157 13.73 -8.52 28.11
C LYS A 157 12.31 -9.05 28.39
N GLY A 158 11.27 -8.50 27.77
CA GLY A 158 9.86 -8.88 28.03
C GLY A 158 9.23 -9.89 27.04
N GLY A 159 10.03 -10.59 26.23
CA GLY A 159 9.55 -11.44 25.11
C GLY A 159 8.75 -12.70 25.46
N ASP A 160 8.27 -12.86 26.70
CA ASP A 160 7.57 -14.08 27.15
C ASP A 160 6.06 -13.89 27.39
N ASN A 161 5.49 -12.68 27.24
CA ASN A 161 4.08 -12.42 27.55
C ASN A 161 3.29 -11.64 26.48
N GLY A 162 3.27 -12.14 25.24
CA GLY A 162 2.19 -11.77 24.30
C GLY A 162 2.59 -11.28 22.92
N LYS A 163 3.83 -11.48 22.50
CA LYS A 163 4.19 -11.50 21.09
C LYS A 163 4.61 -12.92 20.74
N CYS A 164 4.14 -13.45 19.61
CA CYS A 164 5.00 -14.40 18.95
C CYS A 164 6.32 -13.69 18.57
#